data_AF-H0YAP6-F1
#
_entry.id   AF-H0YAP6-F1
#
_cell.length_a   1.000
_cell.length_b   1.000
_cell.length_c   1.000
_cell.angle_alpha   90.00
_cell.angle_beta   90.00
_cell.angle_gamma   90.00
#
_symmetry.space_group_name_H-M   'P 1'
#
loop_
_entity.id
_entity.type
_entity.pdbx_description
1 polymer ?
#
loop_
_entity_poly.entity_id
_entity_poly.type
_entity_poly.pdbx_seq_one_letter_code
_entity_poly.pdbx_strand_id
1 'polypeptide(L)' 'RIRAILSTYRKRTPVMEGYVEVKEGKTWKQICDKHWTAKNSRVVCGMFGFPGERTYNTKVYNNPWCD' A
#
# COMPACT_ATOMS: atom_id res chain seq x y z
N ARG A 1 3.33 -4.94 -5.21
CA ARG A 1 2.00 -4.55 -5.76
C ARG A 1 1.25 -3.72 -4.74
N ILE A 2 0.23 -2.97 -5.16
CA ILE A 2 -0.72 -2.31 -4.25
C ILE A 2 -1.99 -3.17 -4.19
N ARG A 3 -2.37 -3.65 -3.01
CA ARG A 3 -3.59 -4.44 -2.77
C ARG A 3 -4.69 -3.54 -2.22
N ALA A 4 -5.74 -3.32 -3.01
CA ALA A 4 -6.92 -2.55 -2.58
C ALA A 4 -7.60 -3.18 -1.35
N ILE A 5 -7.85 -2.37 -0.33
CA ILE A 5 -8.55 -2.80 0.89
C ILE A 5 -10.06 -2.79 0.68
N LEU A 6 -10.59 -1.67 0.21
CA LEU A 6 -12.02 -1.51 -0.03
C LEU A 6 -12.44 -2.33 -1.24
N SER A 7 -13.49 -3.14 -1.08
CA SER A 7 -14.07 -3.96 -2.15
C SER A 7 -14.46 -3.13 -3.37
N THR A 8 -14.91 -1.89 -3.15
CA THR A 8 -15.26 -0.91 -4.18
C THR A 8 -14.07 -0.49 -5.04
N TYR A 9 -12.84 -0.54 -4.51
CA TYR A 9 -11.62 -0.19 -5.25
C TYR A 9 -10.95 -1.39 -5.95
N ARG A 10 -11.34 -2.63 -5.63
CA ARG A 10 -10.77 -3.83 -6.29
C ARG A 10 -11.02 -3.89 -7.79
N LYS A 11 -12.06 -3.21 -8.30
CA LYS A 11 -12.37 -3.14 -9.73
C LYS A 11 -11.72 -1.95 -10.45
N ARG A 12 -11.06 -1.03 -9.73
CA ARG A 12 -10.42 0.14 -10.34
C ARG A 12 -9.02 -0.19 -10.83
N THR A 13 -8.74 0.18 -12.08
CA THR A 13 -7.40 0.12 -12.65
C THR A 13 -7.02 1.54 -13.12
N PRO A 14 -5.91 2.12 -12.64
CA PRO A 14 -4.95 1.52 -11.72
C PRO A 14 -5.45 1.53 -10.26
N VAL A 15 -4.90 0.64 -9.43
CA VAL A 15 -5.11 0.68 -7.96
C VAL A 15 -4.27 1.82 -7.40
N MET A 16 -4.92 2.85 -6.88
CA MET A 16 -4.26 4.08 -6.40
C MET A 16 -4.05 4.12 -4.88
N GLU A 17 -4.70 3.22 -4.13
CA GLU A 17 -4.67 3.19 -2.66
C GLU A 17 -4.78 1.73 -2.19
N GLY A 18 -3.99 1.35 -1.19
CA GLY A 18 -4.01 -0.01 -0.65
C GLY A 18 -2.75 -0.40 0.10
N TYR A 19 -2.70 -1.66 0.56
CA TYR A 19 -1.51 -2.22 1.19
C TYR A 19 -0.41 -2.45 0.16
N VAL A 20 0.82 -2.09 0.53
CA VAL A 20 1.99 -2.47 -0.26
C VAL A 20 2.33 -3.92 0.07
N GLU A 21 2.44 -4.73 -0.97
CA GLU A 21 2.88 -6.13 -0.86
C GLU A 21 4.12 -6.38 -1.70
N VAL A 22 5.07 -7.11 -1.12
CA VAL A 22 6.26 -7.61 -1.80
C VAL A 22 6.08 -9.09 -2.11
N LYS A 23 6.67 -9.54 -3.21
CA LYS A 23 6.65 -10.96 -3.58
C LYS A 23 7.93 -11.61 -3.03
N GLU A 24 7.76 -12.58 -2.16
CA GLU A 24 8.85 -13.40 -1.64
C GLU A 24 8.61 -14.86 -2.07
N GLY A 25 9.45 -15.32 -3.00
CA GLY A 25 9.26 -16.59 -3.71
C GLY A 25 7.91 -16.65 -4.44
N LYS A 26 7.03 -17.55 -3.99
CA LYS A 26 5.67 -17.73 -4.54
C LYS A 26 4.58 -16.97 -3.78
N THR A 27 4.93 -16.29 -2.69
CA THR A 27 3.96 -15.65 -1.79
C THR A 27 4.01 -14.13 -1.86
N TRP A 28 2.87 -13.47 -1.66
CA TRP A 28 2.79 -12.03 -1.48
C TRP A 28 2.68 -11.73 0.01
N LYS A 29 3.56 -10.87 0.52
CA LYS A 29 3.60 -10.46 1.92
C LYS A 29 3.34 -8.97 2.03
N GLN A 30 2.46 -8.59 2.96
CA GLN A 30 2.19 -7.19 3.28
C GLN A 30 3.38 -6.57 4.01
N ILE A 31 3.74 -5.35 3.62
CA ILE A 31 4.74 -4.57 4.35
C ILE A 31 4.10 -4.00 5.62
N CYS A 32 4.88 -4.01 6.70
CA CYS A 32 4.50 -3.44 7.97
C CYS A 32 4.40 -1.90 7.93
N ASP A 33 3.44 -1.32 8.64
CA ASP A 33 3.25 0.13 8.75
C ASP A 33 4.10 0.76 9.86
N LYS A 34 4.70 -0.04 10.75
CA LYS A 34 5.69 0.43 11.73
C LYS A 34 6.88 1.07 11.02
N HIS A 35 7.18 2.32 11.37
CA HIS A 35 8.17 3.20 10.71
C HIS A 35 7.90 3.52 9.23
N TRP A 36 6.71 3.21 8.71
CA TRP A 36 6.33 3.62 7.36
C TRP A 36 6.10 5.14 7.31
N THR A 37 6.78 5.82 6.38
CA THR A 37 6.69 7.29 6.24
C THR A 37 6.09 7.70 4.90
N ALA A 38 5.70 8.97 4.78
CA ALA A 38 5.28 9.55 3.50
C ALA A 38 6.36 9.42 2.40
N LYS A 39 7.65 9.44 2.76
CA LYS A 39 8.75 9.24 1.81
C LYS A 39 8.73 7.83 1.21
N ASN A 40 8.40 6.82 2.00
CA ASN A 40 8.24 5.45 1.50
C ASN A 40 7.07 5.37 0.51
N SER A 41 5.92 5.97 0.87
CA SER A 41 4.76 6.06 -0.03
C SER A 41 5.10 6.78 -1.34
N ARG A 42 5.86 7.89 -1.30
CA ARG A 42 6.27 8.64 -2.48
C ARG A 42 7.02 7.79 -3.48
N VAL A 43 7.98 6.99 -2.99
CA VAL A 43 8.75 6.06 -3.82
C VAL A 43 7.82 5.03 -4.47
N VAL A 44 6.96 4.38 -3.68
CA VAL A 44 6.03 3.36 -4.19
C VAL A 44 5.08 3.97 -5.22
N CYS A 45 4.44 5.10 -4.93
CA CYS A 45 3.55 5.79 -5.87
C CYS A 45 4.27 6.12 -7.19
N GLY A 46 5.50 6.63 -7.12
CA GLY A 46 6.33 6.90 -8.30
C GLY A 46 6.65 5.65 -9.13
N MET A 47 6.92 4.51 -8.49
CA MET A 47 7.15 3.23 -9.19
C MET A 47 5.94 2.75 -9.99
N PHE A 48 4.73 3.19 -9.64
CA PHE A 48 3.49 2.90 -10.37
C PHE A 48 3.07 4.04 -11.33
N GLY A 49 3.93 5.05 -11.54
CA GLY A 49 3.67 6.16 -12.45
C GLY A 49 2.76 7.26 -11.89
N PHE A 50 2.50 7.25 -10.59
CA PHE A 50 1.71 8.31 -9.94
C PHE A 50 2.58 9.53 -9.61
N PRO A 51 2.01 10.75 -9.63
CA PRO A 51 2.76 11.98 -9.37
C PRO A 51 3.30 12.09 -7.93
N GLY A 52 2.73 11.34 -6.99
CA GLY A 52 3.16 11.31 -5.60
C GLY A 52 2.15 10.63 -4.67
N GLU A 53 2.53 10.55 -3.41
CA GLU A 53 1.71 10.09 -2.30
C GLU A 53 0.61 11.11 -1.94
N ARG A 54 -0.47 10.61 -1.33
CA ARG A 54 -1.53 11.43 -0.73
C ARG A 54 -1.77 10.99 0.72
N THR A 55 -2.43 11.84 1.48
CA THR A 55 -2.93 11.47 2.81
C THR A 55 -3.95 10.34 2.69
N TYR A 56 -3.93 9.43 3.67
CA TYR A 56 -4.81 8.27 3.72
C TYR A 56 -5.36 8.09 5.13
N ASN A 57 -6.47 7.36 5.27
CA ASN A 57 -7.10 7.15 6.57
C ASN A 57 -6.38 6.06 7.38
N THR A 58 -5.42 6.44 8.21
CA THR A 58 -4.58 5.52 9.01
C THR A 58 -5.37 4.50 9.84
N LYS A 59 -6.60 4.83 10.27
CA LYS A 59 -7.45 3.89 11.04
C LYS A 59 -7.83 2.64 10.24
N VAL A 60 -7.81 2.71 8.91
CA VAL A 60 -8.16 1.60 8.00
C VAL A 60 -6.96 0.70 7.73
N TYR A 61 -5.74 1.23 7.86
CA TYR A 61 -4.51 0.56 7.43
C TYR A 61 -3.64 0.04 8.58
N ASN A 62 -4.09 0.20 9.83
CA ASN A 62 -3.38 -0.28 11.00
C ASN A 62 -3.21 -1.80 10.92
N ASN A 63 -1.96 -2.28 10.94
CA ASN A 63 -1.67 -3.70 10.90
C ASN A 63 -1.30 -4.19 12.32
N PRO A 64 -2.20 -4.90 13.04
CA PRO A 64 -1.94 -5.32 14.42
C PRO A 64 -0.88 -6.43 14.53
N TRP A 65 -0.40 -6.98 13.41
CA TRP A 65 0.62 -8.03 13.37
C TRP A 65 2.05 -7.47 13.23
N CYS A 66 2.19 -6.17 13.42
CA CYS A 66 3.45 -5.42 13.39
C CYS A 66 3.91 -5.14 14.82
N ASP A 67 4.52 -6.12 15.48
CA ASP A 67 5.10 -5.93 16.82
C ASP A 67 6.29 -4.96 16.80
#